data_AF-A0A382V833-F1
#
_entry.id   AF-A0A382V833-F1
#
_cell.length_a   1.000
_cell.length_b   1.000
_cell.length_c   1.000
_cell.angle_alpha   90.00
_cell.angle_beta   90.00
_cell.angle_gamma   90.00
#
_symmetry.space_group_name_H-M   'P 1'
#
loop_
_entity.id
_entity.type
_entity.pdbx_description
1 polymer ?
#
loop_
_entity_poly.entity_id
_entity_poly.type
_entity_poly.pdbx_seq_one_letter_code
_entity_poly.pdbx_strand_id
1 'polypeptide(L)'
;MKNTVLGLFLMLAMVSVALARTPIISGDYVEVRTNHIIAGGCTYSAEAVYDGNQAVMSWRITRGELANLSVVAVVLGEGNLQLGDHARETVLFIDGNATPAQQGMLADAFIECYSDVFGTINTVQTAVIDFSHNGGDAFRITIP
;
A
#
# COMPACT_ATOMS: atom_id res chain seq x y z
N MET A 1 -0.75 -54.70 -6.53
CA MET A 1 -1.99 -53.92 -6.35
C MET A 1 -1.87 -52.86 -5.25
N LYS A 2 -1.27 -53.14 -4.08
CA LYS A 2 -1.08 -52.13 -3.01
C LYS A 2 -0.11 -51.00 -3.40
N ASN A 3 0.94 -51.30 -4.16
CA ASN A 3 1.98 -50.33 -4.52
C ASN A 3 1.55 -49.39 -5.66
N THR A 4 0.64 -49.82 -6.53
CA THR A 4 0.05 -49.00 -7.59
C THR A 4 -0.99 -48.01 -7.06
N VAL A 5 -1.74 -48.40 -6.02
CA VAL A 5 -2.68 -47.49 -5.33
C VAL A 5 -1.93 -46.41 -4.55
N LEU A 6 -0.79 -46.74 -3.94
CA LEU A 6 0.04 -45.79 -3.21
C LEU A 6 0.69 -44.74 -4.14
N GLY A 7 1.13 -45.15 -5.33
CA GLY A 7 1.70 -44.23 -6.34
C GLY A 7 0.67 -43.25 -6.91
N LEU A 8 -0.58 -43.69 -7.08
CA LEU A 8 -1.67 -42.83 -7.56
C LEU A 8 -2.10 -41.80 -6.51
N PHE A 9 -2.09 -42.17 -5.23
CA PHE A 9 -2.35 -41.23 -4.13
C PHE A 9 -1.24 -40.17 -3.99
N LEU A 10 0.02 -40.55 -4.19
CA LEU A 10 1.15 -39.61 -4.13
C LEU A 10 1.15 -38.61 -5.30
N MET A 11 0.77 -39.05 -6.51
CA MET A 11 0.61 -38.13 -7.65
C MET A 11 -0.57 -37.18 -7.47
N LEU A 12 -1.70 -37.64 -6.91
CA LEU A 12 -2.86 -36.79 -6.68
C LEU A 12 -2.59 -35.72 -5.60
N ALA A 13 -1.77 -36.04 -4.59
CA ALA A 13 -1.36 -35.09 -3.56
C ALA A 13 -0.41 -33.99 -4.09
N MET A 14 0.44 -34.29 -5.08
CA MET A 14 1.34 -33.30 -5.69
C MET A 14 0.63 -32.30 -6.62
N VAL A 15 -0.48 -32.70 -7.25
CA VAL A 15 -1.28 -31.78 -8.09
C VAL A 15 -2.01 -30.71 -7.26
N SER A 16 -2.40 -31.05 -6.02
CA SER A 16 -3.14 -30.13 -5.13
C SER A 16 -2.31 -28.95 -4.63
N VAL A 17 -0.98 -29.09 -4.52
CA VAL A 17 -0.09 -28.02 -4.03
C VAL A 17 0.23 -26.99 -5.13
N ALA A 18 0.12 -27.37 -6.40
CA ALA A 18 0.41 -26.48 -7.53
C ALA A 18 -0.69 -25.44 -7.82
N LEU A 19 -1.83 -25.52 -7.14
CA LEU A 19 -2.97 -24.60 -7.32
C LEU A 19 -3.18 -23.61 -6.18
N ALA A 20 -2.23 -23.50 -5.25
CA ALA A 20 -2.13 -22.34 -4.37
C ALA A 20 -1.58 -21.16 -5.18
N ARG A 21 -2.38 -20.64 -6.12
CA ARG A 21 -2.15 -19.28 -6.65
C ARG A 21 -2.33 -18.36 -5.46
N THR A 22 -1.25 -17.72 -5.01
CA THR A 22 -1.34 -16.56 -4.13
C THR A 22 -2.40 -15.64 -4.73
N PRO A 23 -3.46 -15.26 -3.99
CA PRO A 23 -4.40 -14.29 -4.51
C PRO A 23 -3.59 -13.04 -4.86
N ILE A 24 -3.45 -12.77 -6.16
CA ILE A 24 -2.73 -11.59 -6.64
C ILE A 24 -3.63 -10.41 -6.31
N ILE A 25 -3.42 -9.83 -5.12
CA ILE A 25 -3.96 -8.53 -4.78
C ILE A 25 -3.29 -7.55 -5.74
N SER A 26 -4.09 -6.88 -6.54
CA SER A 26 -3.63 -5.88 -7.50
C SER A 26 -4.66 -4.76 -7.56
N GLY A 27 -4.20 -3.59 -7.96
CA GLY A 27 -4.96 -2.37 -7.82
C GLY A 27 -4.28 -1.18 -8.46
N ASP A 28 -4.97 -0.06 -8.38
CA ASP A 28 -4.43 1.23 -8.79
C ASP A 28 -3.70 1.87 -7.62
N TYR A 29 -2.68 2.65 -7.95
CA TYR A 29 -1.83 3.33 -6.99
C TYR A 29 -1.60 4.77 -7.45
N VAL A 30 -1.69 5.70 -6.51
CA VAL A 30 -1.32 7.09 -6.73
C VAL A 30 -0.58 7.60 -5.50
N GLU A 31 0.47 8.38 -5.76
CA GLU A 31 1.28 9.00 -4.75
C GLU A 31 1.48 10.46 -5.10
N VAL A 32 1.26 11.32 -4.11
CA VAL A 32 1.51 12.75 -4.21
C VAL A 32 2.54 13.10 -3.15
N ARG A 33 3.68 13.61 -3.59
CA ARG A 33 4.72 14.14 -2.71
C ARG A 33 4.69 15.67 -2.71
N THR A 34 5.03 16.26 -1.58
CA THR A 34 5.26 17.71 -1.53
C THR A 34 6.46 18.08 -2.39
N ASN A 35 6.36 19.24 -3.05
CA ASN A 35 7.48 19.89 -3.71
C ASN A 35 7.39 21.40 -3.47
N HIS A 36 8.51 22.01 -3.11
CA HIS A 36 8.72 23.41 -2.83
C HIS A 36 9.74 23.94 -3.84
N ILE A 37 9.25 24.64 -4.86
CA ILE A 37 10.10 25.30 -5.85
C ILE A 37 10.53 26.66 -5.32
N ILE A 38 11.82 26.85 -5.04
CA ILE A 38 12.38 28.14 -4.62
C ILE A 38 13.23 28.71 -5.77
N ALA A 39 12.76 29.79 -6.38
CA ALA A 39 13.52 30.45 -7.44
C ALA A 39 14.66 31.31 -6.85
N GLY A 40 15.92 30.89 -7.02
CA GLY A 40 17.11 31.66 -6.64
C GLY A 40 18.44 30.91 -6.82
N GLY A 41 19.56 31.61 -7.02
CA GLY A 41 20.84 31.02 -7.44
C GLY A 41 21.61 30.14 -6.43
N CYS A 42 21.05 29.86 -5.25
CA CYS A 42 21.73 29.07 -4.20
C CYS A 42 20.79 28.07 -3.50
N THR A 43 19.72 27.61 -4.17
CA THR A 43 18.65 26.79 -3.56
C THR A 43 18.87 25.29 -3.67
N TYR A 44 19.82 24.84 -4.49
CA TYR A 44 20.08 23.43 -4.80
C TYR A 44 20.22 22.53 -3.54
N SER A 45 20.85 23.03 -2.47
CA SER A 45 21.08 22.24 -1.26
C SER A 45 19.89 22.22 -0.29
N ALA A 46 19.07 23.28 -0.26
CA ALA A 46 17.94 23.36 0.68
C ALA A 46 16.73 22.57 0.15
N GLU A 47 16.49 22.63 -1.16
CA GLU A 47 15.42 21.87 -1.83
C GLU A 47 15.69 20.37 -1.74
N ALA A 48 16.92 19.92 -2.07
CA ALA A 48 17.25 18.50 -2.00
C ALA A 48 17.06 17.90 -0.60
N VAL A 49 17.31 18.67 0.47
CA VAL A 49 17.31 18.15 1.85
C VAL A 49 15.94 18.23 2.53
N TYR A 50 15.21 19.33 2.37
CA TYR A 50 13.96 19.57 3.11
C TYR A 50 12.69 19.43 2.28
N ASP A 51 12.81 19.43 0.95
CA ASP A 51 11.65 19.23 0.09
C ASP A 51 11.29 17.75 -0.03
N GLY A 52 10.03 17.43 -0.34
CA GLY A 52 9.57 16.06 -0.50
C GLY A 52 9.56 15.23 0.78
N ASN A 53 9.46 15.87 1.95
CA ASN A 53 9.36 15.19 3.25
C ASN A 53 7.96 14.67 3.58
N GLN A 54 6.96 14.91 2.72
CA GLN A 54 5.59 14.46 2.93
C GLN A 54 5.10 13.71 1.70
N ALA A 55 4.34 12.64 1.94
CA ALA A 55 3.68 11.89 0.88
C ALA A 55 2.25 11.51 1.30
N VAL A 56 1.31 11.61 0.38
CA VAL A 56 0.01 10.96 0.46
C VAL A 56 -0.02 9.85 -0.58
N MET A 57 -0.09 8.61 -0.12
CA MET A 57 -0.11 7.42 -0.94
C MET A 57 -1.49 6.79 -0.85
N SER A 58 -2.11 6.43 -1.96
CA SER A 58 -3.42 5.82 -1.97
C SER A 58 -3.49 4.64 -2.94
N TRP A 59 -4.17 3.60 -2.49
CA TRP A 59 -4.37 2.36 -3.22
C TRP A 59 -5.86 2.08 -3.38
N ARG A 60 -6.25 1.61 -4.56
CA ARG A 60 -7.57 1.04 -4.83
C ARG A 60 -7.40 -0.40 -5.26
N ILE A 61 -7.83 -1.34 -4.43
CA ILE A 61 -7.70 -2.76 -4.75
C ILE A 61 -8.75 -3.13 -5.79
N THR A 62 -8.33 -3.63 -6.95
CA THR A 62 -9.22 -4.00 -8.06
C THR A 62 -9.44 -5.50 -8.20
N ARG A 63 -8.53 -6.32 -7.64
CA ARG A 63 -8.63 -7.79 -7.66
C ARG A 63 -8.18 -8.41 -6.35
N GLY A 64 -8.80 -9.54 -6.00
CA GLY A 64 -8.52 -10.30 -4.77
C GLY A 64 -9.68 -10.24 -3.77
N GLU A 65 -9.45 -10.79 -2.57
CA GLU A 65 -10.46 -10.86 -1.50
C GLU A 65 -10.79 -9.51 -0.84
N LEU A 66 -9.95 -8.51 -1.10
CA LEU A 66 -10.10 -7.13 -0.64
C LEU A 66 -10.50 -6.18 -1.79
N ALA A 67 -11.01 -6.72 -2.91
CA ALA A 67 -11.41 -5.92 -4.06
C ALA A 67 -12.48 -4.87 -3.70
N ASN A 68 -12.38 -3.71 -4.36
CA ASN A 68 -13.20 -2.52 -4.14
C ASN A 68 -13.03 -1.82 -2.79
N LEU A 69 -11.96 -2.14 -2.07
CA LEU A 69 -11.54 -1.41 -0.87
C LEU A 69 -10.34 -0.52 -1.20
N SER A 70 -10.20 0.56 -0.44
CA SER A 70 -9.12 1.52 -0.59
C SER A 70 -8.28 1.65 0.69
N VAL A 71 -7.03 2.08 0.54
CA VAL A 71 -6.15 2.43 1.66
C VAL A 71 -5.49 3.76 1.35
N VAL A 72 -5.30 4.61 2.37
CA VAL A 72 -4.51 5.84 2.24
C VAL A 72 -3.48 5.88 3.35
N ALA A 73 -2.23 6.14 3.01
CA ALA A 73 -1.17 6.44 3.97
C ALA A 73 -0.76 7.91 3.81
N VAL A 74 -0.74 8.64 4.91
CA VAL A 74 -0.18 9.99 5.00
C VAL A 74 1.12 9.88 5.77
N VAL A 75 2.24 10.09 5.07
CA VAL A 75 3.60 9.91 5.57
C VAL A 75 4.26 11.27 5.75
N LEU A 76 4.88 11.46 6.91
CA LEU A 76 5.73 12.59 7.23
C LEU A 76 7.12 12.08 7.61
N GLY A 77 8.16 12.55 6.93
CA GLY A 77 9.56 12.32 7.25
C GLY A 77 10.20 13.52 7.94
N GLU A 78 11.21 13.26 8.77
CA GLU A 78 12.09 14.31 9.32
C GLU A 78 12.97 14.98 8.26
N GLY A 79 13.09 14.38 7.08
CA GLY A 79 13.80 14.89 5.91
C GLY A 79 13.17 14.40 4.61
N ASN A 80 13.79 14.72 3.47
CA ASN A 80 13.33 14.29 2.15
C ASN A 80 13.15 12.75 2.12
N LEU A 81 11.95 12.27 1.73
CA LEU A 81 11.61 10.85 1.70
C LEU A 81 12.43 10.03 0.68
N GLN A 82 13.10 10.70 -0.27
CA GLN A 82 13.97 10.07 -1.26
C GLN A 82 15.41 9.89 -0.77
N LEU A 83 15.80 10.54 0.33
CA LEU A 83 17.16 10.52 0.86
C LEU A 83 17.22 9.71 2.17
N GLY A 84 18.06 8.67 2.21
CA GLY A 84 18.50 7.98 3.43
C GLY A 84 17.43 7.41 4.39
N ASP A 85 17.90 7.03 5.58
CA ASP A 85 17.10 6.54 6.72
C ASP A 85 16.71 7.72 7.65
N HIS A 86 15.82 8.59 7.18
CA HIS A 86 15.15 9.53 8.08
C HIS A 86 14.00 8.83 8.80
N ALA A 87 13.76 9.19 10.06
CA ALA A 87 12.57 8.72 10.77
C ALA A 87 11.32 9.18 10.02
N ARG A 88 10.32 8.30 9.99
CA ARG A 88 9.04 8.52 9.32
C ARG A 88 7.92 8.18 10.27
N GLU A 89 6.87 8.98 10.18
CA GLU A 89 5.63 8.78 10.89
C GLU A 89 4.49 8.71 9.88
N THR A 90 3.59 7.75 10.10
CA THR A 90 2.48 7.49 9.18
C THR A 90 1.15 7.46 9.91
N VAL A 91 0.17 8.12 9.32
CA VAL A 91 -1.25 7.90 9.60
C VAL A 91 -1.82 7.02 8.50
N LEU A 92 -2.33 5.86 8.86
CA LEU A 92 -2.93 4.92 7.92
C LEU A 92 -4.46 5.00 7.99
N PHE A 93 -5.13 5.24 6.87
CA PHE A 93 -6.58 5.21 6.75
C PHE A 93 -7.01 3.92 6.03
N ILE A 94 -7.91 3.19 6.67
CA ILE A 94 -8.54 1.97 6.18
C ILE A 94 -9.98 2.28 5.77
N ASP A 95 -10.43 1.70 4.66
CA ASP A 95 -11.78 1.94 4.13
C ASP A 95 -12.89 1.58 5.13
N GLY A 96 -13.73 2.56 5.45
CA GLY A 96 -14.90 2.39 6.31
C GLY A 96 -15.99 1.50 5.72
N ASN A 97 -15.94 1.23 4.41
CA ASN A 97 -16.84 0.25 3.78
C ASN A 97 -16.41 -1.20 4.02
N ALA A 98 -15.20 -1.44 4.54
CA ALA A 98 -14.70 -2.77 4.84
C ALA A 98 -15.38 -3.36 6.10
N THR A 99 -15.59 -4.68 6.10
CA THR A 99 -15.97 -5.39 7.33
C THR A 99 -14.83 -5.37 8.35
N PRO A 100 -15.08 -5.56 9.67
CA PRO A 100 -14.02 -5.56 10.68
C PRO A 100 -12.88 -6.55 10.40
N ALA A 101 -13.20 -7.73 9.83
CA ALA A 101 -12.18 -8.70 9.43
C ALA A 101 -11.30 -8.18 8.29
N GLN A 102 -11.92 -7.58 7.26
CA GLN A 102 -11.19 -6.97 6.15
C GLN A 102 -10.37 -5.75 6.57
N GLN A 103 -10.84 -4.97 7.55
CA GLN A 103 -10.08 -3.84 8.09
C GLN A 103 -8.77 -4.31 8.73
N GLY A 104 -8.83 -5.38 9.53
CA GLY A 104 -7.63 -6.01 10.10
C GLY A 104 -6.68 -6.51 9.01
N MET A 105 -7.21 -7.24 8.02
CA MET A 105 -6.41 -7.73 6.89
C MET A 105 -5.73 -6.61 6.10
N LEU A 106 -6.44 -5.49 5.86
CA LEU A 106 -5.87 -4.33 5.18
C LEU A 106 -4.76 -3.69 6.00
N ALA A 107 -5.00 -3.44 7.30
CA ALA A 107 -4.00 -2.84 8.17
C ALA A 107 -2.73 -3.71 8.24
N ASP A 108 -2.89 -5.00 8.53
CA ASP A 108 -1.76 -5.93 8.68
C ASP A 108 -0.97 -6.05 7.36
N ALA A 109 -1.65 -6.26 6.24
CA ALA A 109 -1.00 -6.43 4.94
C ALA A 109 -0.21 -5.19 4.53
N PHE A 110 -0.78 -3.98 4.72
CA PHE A 110 -0.10 -2.76 4.32
C PHE A 110 1.04 -2.38 5.27
N ILE A 111 0.88 -2.59 6.58
CA ILE A 111 1.95 -2.36 7.56
C ILE A 111 3.13 -3.31 7.29
N GLU A 112 2.86 -4.58 6.99
CA GLU A 112 3.91 -5.55 6.65
C GLU A 112 4.61 -5.21 5.33
N CYS A 113 3.84 -5.01 4.26
CA CYS A 113 4.38 -4.82 2.91
C CYS A 113 5.11 -3.48 2.71
N TYR A 114 4.74 -2.46 3.49
CA TYR A 114 5.28 -1.10 3.34
C TYR A 114 6.00 -0.59 4.58
N SER A 115 6.47 -1.50 5.45
CA SER A 115 7.18 -1.15 6.70
C SER A 115 8.36 -0.20 6.47
N ASP A 116 9.17 -0.45 5.44
CA ASP A 116 10.30 0.41 5.04
C ASP A 116 9.87 1.79 4.56
N VAL A 117 8.64 1.93 4.06
CA VAL A 117 8.09 3.21 3.57
C VAL A 117 7.46 3.99 4.72
N PHE A 118 6.65 3.32 5.54
CA PHE A 118 5.82 3.96 6.56
C PHE A 118 6.58 4.35 7.84
N GLY A 119 7.66 3.63 8.19
CA GLY A 119 8.32 3.82 9.47
C GLY A 119 7.36 3.56 10.64
N THR A 120 7.23 4.53 11.55
CA THR A 120 6.34 4.41 12.71
C THR A 120 4.89 4.68 12.33
N ILE A 121 4.00 3.72 12.57
CA ILE A 121 2.56 3.95 12.43
C ILE A 121 2.05 4.63 13.70
N ASN A 122 1.74 5.93 13.61
CA ASN A 122 1.21 6.69 14.75
C ASN A 122 -0.22 6.27 15.07
N THR A 123 -1.03 6.05 14.03
CA THR A 123 -2.42 5.64 14.19
C THR A 123 -2.97 4.99 12.93
N VAL A 124 -3.90 4.07 13.12
CA VAL A 124 -4.74 3.49 12.06
C VAL A 124 -6.16 4.00 12.27
N GLN A 125 -6.66 4.73 11.29
CA GLN A 125 -8.00 5.33 11.30
C GLN A 125 -8.90 4.62 10.30
N THR A 126 -10.20 4.62 10.57
CA THR A 126 -11.21 4.15 9.63
C THR A 126 -11.96 5.37 9.08
N ALA A 127 -12.04 5.49 7.76
CA ALA A 127 -12.77 6.56 7.09
C ALA A 127 -13.36 6.05 5.77
N VAL A 128 -14.49 6.59 5.33
CA VAL A 128 -15.01 6.28 4.00
C VAL A 128 -14.09 6.92 2.97
N ILE A 129 -13.37 6.09 2.19
CA ILE A 129 -12.42 6.56 1.19
C ILE A 129 -13.07 6.49 -0.18
N ASP A 130 -13.29 7.64 -0.80
CA ASP A 130 -13.68 7.69 -2.21
C ASP A 130 -12.42 7.78 -3.07
N PHE A 131 -12.16 6.74 -3.85
CA PHE A 131 -11.07 6.68 -4.82
C PHE A 131 -11.65 6.49 -6.21
N SER A 132 -11.36 7.43 -7.10
CA SER A 132 -11.71 7.32 -8.52
C SER A 132 -10.52 7.58 -9.43
N HIS A 133 -10.42 6.74 -10.46
CA HIS A 133 -9.48 6.88 -11.57
C HIS A 133 -10.30 7.02 -12.86
N ASN A 134 -10.33 8.23 -13.43
CA ASN A 134 -11.24 8.56 -14.54
C ASN A 134 -10.64 8.25 -15.93
N GLY A 135 -9.72 7.27 -16.01
CA GLY A 135 -8.92 6.98 -17.20
C GLY A 135 -7.79 7.99 -17.43
N GLY A 136 -6.72 7.55 -18.10
CA GLY A 136 -5.50 8.35 -18.23
C GLY A 136 -4.79 8.53 -16.89
N ASP A 137 -4.35 9.75 -16.55
CA ASP A 137 -3.58 10.05 -15.34
C ASP A 137 -4.40 10.81 -14.27
N ALA A 138 -5.73 10.83 -14.39
CA ALA A 138 -6.59 11.63 -13.52
C ALA A 138 -7.14 10.81 -12.33
N PHE A 139 -6.63 11.10 -11.13
CA PHE A 139 -7.07 10.51 -9.87
C PHE A 139 -7.81 11.52 -8.98
N ARG A 140 -8.80 11.05 -8.23
CA ARG A 140 -9.42 11.79 -7.13
C ARG A 140 -9.55 10.88 -5.92
N ILE A 141 -9.08 11.38 -4.78
CA ILE A 141 -9.11 10.71 -3.49
C ILE A 141 -9.75 11.67 -2.49
N THR A 142 -10.78 11.22 -1.80
CA THR A 142 -11.46 12.00 -0.75
C THR A 142 -11.51 11.17 0.53
N ILE A 143 -11.09 11.81 1.63
CA ILE A 143 -11.25 11.31 3.00
C ILE A 143 -12.00 12.42 3.76
N PRO A 144 -13.18 12.14 4.34
CA PRO A 144 -14.00 13.13 5.03
C PRO A 144 -13.39 13.60 6.37
#